data_AF-A0A6B2ELS9-F1
#
_entry.id   AF-A0A6B2ELS9-F1
#
_cell.length_a   1.000
_cell.length_b   1.000
_cell.length_c   1.000
_cell.angle_alpha   90.00
_cell.angle_beta   90.00
_cell.angle_gamma   90.00
#
_symmetry.space_group_name_H-M   'P 1'
#
loop_
_entity.id
_entity.type
_entity.pdbx_description
1 polymer ?
#
loop_
_entity_poly.entity_id
_entity_poly.type
_entity_poly.pdbx_seq_one_letter_code
_entity_poly.pdbx_strand_id
1 'polypeptide(L)'
;MSNIFQLMIHMKILAIFAVFCALSANGASGERRTDQFDFRCFPHADHAKYPRFASSNRDPISLQVTPRVTHQLLSRIFAIFLREVLFYDNVNLIERPQYDEDNEHHRLFLGLMPLSSRVVWPEPTVDLEVWMLPDYHVIPDQVRDAGAVTSSGRFGW
;
A
#
# COMPACT_ATOMS: atom_id res chain seq x y z
N MET A 1 -46.82 33.17 -37.90
CA MET A 1 -45.37 33.44 -37.73
C MET A 1 -44.68 32.58 -36.64
N SER A 2 -45.41 31.76 -35.86
CA SER A 2 -44.82 30.98 -34.75
C SER A 2 -44.04 29.71 -35.17
N ASN A 3 -44.45 29.03 -36.25
CA ASN A 3 -43.89 27.71 -36.61
C ASN A 3 -42.47 27.76 -37.23
N ILE A 4 -42.09 28.86 -37.86
CA ILE A 4 -40.76 28.99 -38.51
C ILE A 4 -39.67 29.22 -37.46
N PHE A 5 -39.98 29.99 -36.41
CA PHE A 5 -39.07 30.23 -35.30
C PHE A 5 -38.76 28.95 -34.51
N GLN A 6 -39.78 28.10 -34.30
CA GLN A 6 -39.62 26.81 -33.64
C GLN A 6 -38.72 25.86 -34.45
N LEU A 7 -38.90 25.82 -35.77
CA LEU A 7 -38.09 24.99 -36.68
C LEU A 7 -36.61 25.44 -36.70
N MET A 8 -36.37 26.75 -36.67
CA MET A 8 -35.01 27.31 -36.62
C MET A 8 -34.31 27.02 -35.28
N ILE A 9 -35.06 26.98 -34.16
CA ILE A 9 -34.50 26.62 -32.86
C ILE A 9 -34.10 25.14 -32.84
N HIS A 10 -34.96 24.24 -33.36
CA HIS A 10 -34.63 22.81 -33.43
C HIS A 10 -33.41 22.54 -34.34
N MET A 11 -33.30 23.21 -35.48
CA MET A 11 -32.12 23.09 -36.38
C MET A 11 -30.83 23.56 -35.72
N LYS A 12 -30.86 24.64 -34.93
CA LYS A 12 -29.68 25.12 -34.19
C LYS A 12 -29.26 24.16 -33.09
N ILE A 13 -30.21 23.59 -32.35
CA ILE A 13 -29.93 22.59 -31.30
C ILE A 13 -29.32 21.33 -31.92
N LEU A 14 -29.85 20.87 -33.05
CA LEU A 14 -29.33 19.68 -33.74
C LEU A 14 -27.91 19.91 -34.27
N ALA A 15 -27.61 21.10 -34.78
CA ALA A 15 -26.27 21.47 -35.23
C ALA A 15 -25.26 21.54 -34.07
N ILE A 16 -25.66 22.09 -32.92
CA ILE A 16 -24.81 22.14 -31.71
C ILE A 16 -24.54 20.72 -31.21
N PHE A 17 -25.55 19.85 -31.19
CA PHE A 17 -25.41 18.45 -30.77
C PHE A 17 -24.47 17.67 -31.71
N ALA A 18 -24.58 17.89 -33.02
CA ALA A 18 -23.70 17.27 -34.01
C ALA A 18 -22.24 17.72 -33.87
N VAL A 19 -21.99 19.01 -33.60
CA VAL A 19 -20.64 19.54 -33.34
C VAL A 19 -20.08 18.95 -32.03
N PHE A 20 -20.91 18.81 -31.00
CA PHE A 20 -20.50 18.19 -29.74
C PHE A 20 -20.13 16.70 -29.92
N CYS A 21 -20.93 15.96 -30.69
CA CYS A 21 -20.63 14.56 -31.03
C CYS A 21 -19.35 14.42 -31.88
N ALA A 22 -19.12 15.32 -32.84
CA ALA A 22 -17.91 15.31 -33.67
C ALA A 22 -16.65 15.67 -32.87
N LEU A 23 -16.76 16.56 -31.87
CA LEU A 23 -15.68 16.87 -30.94
C LEU A 23 -15.39 15.73 -29.96
N SER A 24 -16.41 14.98 -29.51
CA SER A 24 -16.21 13.80 -28.66
C SER A 24 -15.62 12.59 -29.41
N ALA A 25 -15.76 12.53 -30.74
CA ALA A 25 -15.23 11.42 -31.54
C ALA A 25 -13.72 11.53 -31.82
N ASN A 26 -13.11 12.70 -31.62
CA ASN A 26 -11.67 12.94 -31.82
C ASN A 26 -10.87 12.95 -30.50
N GLY A 27 -11.51 12.60 -29.38
CA GLY A 27 -10.86 12.48 -28.08
C GLY A 27 -10.37 11.07 -27.81
N ALA A 28 -9.06 10.90 -27.93
CA ALA A 28 -8.26 9.73 -27.53
C ALA A 28 -8.39 8.49 -28.43
N SER A 29 -7.52 8.41 -29.43
CA SER A 29 -6.98 7.10 -29.81
C SER A 29 -6.41 6.48 -28.54
N GLY A 30 -7.06 5.42 -28.06
CA GLY A 30 -6.57 4.60 -26.97
C GLY A 30 -5.30 3.90 -27.39
N GLU A 31 -4.18 4.62 -27.40
CA GLU A 31 -2.86 4.05 -27.45
C GLU A 31 -2.71 3.29 -26.13
N ARG A 32 -2.87 1.96 -26.23
CA ARG A 32 -2.64 1.03 -25.14
C ARG A 32 -1.23 1.31 -24.61
N ARG A 33 -1.14 1.99 -23.47
CA ARG A 33 0.05 2.08 -22.62
C ARG A 33 0.40 0.69 -22.07
N THR A 34 0.81 -0.23 -22.94
CA THR A 34 1.33 -1.53 -22.52
C THR A 34 2.84 -1.48 -22.27
N ASP A 35 3.52 -0.41 -22.72
CA ASP A 35 4.99 -0.31 -22.66
C ASP A 35 5.48 0.78 -21.68
N GLN A 36 4.72 1.13 -20.65
CA GLN A 36 5.18 2.14 -19.69
C GLN A 36 6.26 1.61 -18.72
N PHE A 37 6.42 0.29 -18.60
CA PHE A 37 7.32 -0.32 -17.62
C PHE A 37 8.20 -1.40 -18.28
N ASP A 38 9.48 -1.09 -18.49
CA ASP A 38 10.52 -2.07 -18.85
C ASP A 38 10.92 -2.83 -17.57
N PHE A 39 10.31 -3.98 -17.33
CA PHE A 39 10.64 -4.84 -16.19
C PHE A 39 11.89 -5.66 -16.51
N ARG A 40 13.05 -5.14 -16.11
CA ARG A 40 14.29 -5.93 -16.12
C ARG A 40 14.42 -6.65 -14.78
N CYS A 41 14.70 -7.95 -14.83
CA CYS A 41 15.13 -8.68 -13.64
C CYS A 41 16.34 -7.99 -13.04
N PHE A 42 16.42 -7.94 -11.71
CA PHE A 42 17.66 -7.56 -11.06
C PHE A 42 18.76 -8.52 -11.54
N PRO A 43 19.94 -8.01 -11.91
CA PRO A 43 21.04 -8.88 -12.32
C PRO A 43 21.28 -9.87 -11.18
N HIS A 44 21.38 -11.17 -11.52
CA HIS A 44 21.74 -12.18 -10.53
C HIS A 44 23.12 -11.82 -10.02
N ALA A 45 23.15 -11.19 -8.84
CA ALA A 45 24.37 -10.70 -8.28
C ALA A 45 25.03 -11.90 -7.61
N ASP A 46 25.82 -12.64 -8.39
CA ASP A 46 26.70 -13.72 -7.90
C ASP A 46 27.61 -13.25 -6.73
N HIS A 47 27.70 -11.93 -6.52
CA HIS A 47 28.54 -11.27 -5.52
C HIS A 47 27.88 -10.08 -4.80
N ALA A 48 26.56 -10.05 -4.58
CA ALA A 48 25.94 -8.99 -3.76
C ALA A 48 26.41 -9.08 -2.29
N LYS A 49 27.52 -8.37 -2.06
CA LYS A 49 28.15 -8.05 -0.77
C LYS A 49 27.12 -7.46 0.18
N TYR A 50 26.84 -8.21 1.24
CA TYR A 50 26.41 -7.83 2.59
C TYR A 50 25.31 -6.77 2.72
N PRO A 51 24.36 -6.93 3.66
CA PRO A 51 23.35 -5.91 3.91
C PRO A 51 24.04 -4.58 4.21
N ARG A 52 23.66 -3.52 3.48
CA ARG A 52 24.33 -2.21 3.54
C ARG A 52 24.28 -1.56 4.93
N PHE A 53 23.47 -2.08 5.86
CA PHE A 53 23.10 -1.38 7.10
C PHE A 53 23.02 -2.27 8.36
N ALA A 54 23.42 -3.55 8.36
CA ALA A 54 23.37 -4.40 9.56
C ALA A 54 24.70 -5.09 9.90
N SER A 55 24.99 -5.17 11.20
CA SER A 55 26.22 -5.74 11.77
C SER A 55 26.38 -7.25 11.56
N SER A 56 25.35 -7.94 11.07
CA SER A 56 25.36 -9.36 10.72
C SER A 56 24.16 -9.68 9.82
N ASN A 57 24.38 -10.34 8.68
CA ASN A 57 23.27 -10.82 7.82
C ASN A 57 22.50 -12.02 8.40
N ARG A 58 22.87 -12.45 9.62
CA ARG A 58 22.36 -13.70 10.21
C ARG A 58 21.18 -13.48 11.16
N ASP A 59 20.99 -12.25 11.63
CA ASP A 59 19.92 -11.96 12.59
C ASP A 59 18.56 -11.97 11.87
N PRO A 60 17.57 -12.71 12.38
CA PRO A 60 16.27 -12.81 11.73
C PRO A 60 15.53 -11.48 11.78
N ILE A 61 15.02 -11.03 10.63
CA ILE A 61 14.05 -9.95 10.53
C ILE A 61 12.67 -10.61 10.41
N SER A 62 11.80 -10.37 11.39
CA SER A 62 10.49 -10.99 11.45
C SER A 62 9.41 -9.95 11.26
N LEU A 63 8.66 -10.04 10.16
CA LEU A 63 7.55 -9.15 9.86
C LEU A 63 6.25 -9.72 10.45
N GLN A 64 5.58 -8.95 11.29
CA GLN A 64 4.22 -9.25 11.73
C GLN A 64 3.26 -9.17 10.54
N VAL A 65 2.26 -10.05 10.53
CA VAL A 65 1.20 -10.05 9.52
C VAL A 65 -0.12 -10.44 10.16
N THR A 66 -1.20 -9.73 9.86
CA THR A 66 -2.57 -10.08 10.28
C THR A 66 -3.39 -10.58 9.08
N PRO A 67 -4.58 -11.17 9.27
CA PRO A 67 -5.42 -11.64 8.16
C PRO A 67 -5.88 -10.55 7.18
N ARG A 68 -5.67 -9.27 7.50
CA ARG A 68 -6.05 -8.15 6.64
C ARG A 68 -5.26 -8.18 5.33
N VAL A 69 -5.97 -8.08 4.21
CA VAL A 69 -5.38 -8.20 2.86
C VAL A 69 -4.27 -7.16 2.62
N THR A 70 -4.47 -5.92 3.08
CA THR A 70 -3.46 -4.85 2.97
C THR A 70 -2.17 -5.21 3.71
N HIS A 71 -2.28 -5.79 4.91
CA HIS A 71 -1.13 -6.16 5.74
C HIS A 71 -0.37 -7.28 5.08
N GLN A 72 -1.10 -8.29 4.61
CA GLN A 72 -0.55 -9.44 3.90
C GLN A 72 0.22 -9.00 2.64
N LEU A 73 -0.33 -8.06 1.88
CA LEU A 73 0.29 -7.55 0.65
C LEU A 73 1.53 -6.70 0.95
N LEU A 74 1.43 -5.72 1.84
CA LEU A 74 2.55 -4.84 2.21
C LEU A 74 3.71 -5.64 2.81
N SER A 75 3.44 -6.55 3.75
CA SER A 75 4.49 -7.34 4.39
C SER A 75 5.19 -8.30 3.42
N ARG A 76 4.49 -8.83 2.41
CA ARG A 76 5.12 -9.67 1.37
C ARG A 76 5.98 -8.86 0.43
N ILE A 77 5.49 -7.71 -0.04
CA ILE A 77 6.27 -6.81 -0.90
C ILE A 77 7.53 -6.34 -0.16
N PHE A 78 7.40 -5.96 1.10
CA PHE A 78 8.54 -5.54 1.91
C PHE A 78 9.52 -6.67 2.16
N ALA A 79 9.05 -7.90 2.40
CA ALA A 79 9.92 -9.07 2.51
C ALA A 79 10.71 -9.35 1.23
N ILE A 80 10.09 -9.17 0.06
CA ILE A 80 10.77 -9.26 -1.24
C ILE A 80 11.86 -8.20 -1.34
N PHE A 81 11.54 -6.94 -0.99
CA PHE A 81 12.52 -5.85 -0.98
C PHE A 81 13.72 -6.15 -0.06
N LEU A 82 13.47 -6.65 1.15
CA LEU A 82 14.52 -7.02 2.09
C LEU A 82 15.43 -8.12 1.53
N ARG A 83 14.86 -9.14 0.89
CA ARG A 83 15.63 -10.28 0.34
C ARG A 83 16.35 -9.94 -0.96
N GLU A 84 15.66 -9.33 -1.92
CA GLU A 84 16.15 -9.16 -3.29
C GLU A 84 16.94 -7.87 -3.50
N VAL A 85 16.59 -6.80 -2.77
CA VAL A 85 17.23 -5.49 -2.95
C VAL A 85 18.28 -5.23 -1.87
N LEU A 86 17.99 -5.65 -0.63
CA LEU A 86 18.87 -5.44 0.53
C LEU A 86 19.68 -6.67 0.93
N PHE A 87 19.42 -7.83 0.31
CA PHE A 87 20.17 -9.08 0.52
C PHE A 87 20.13 -9.61 1.96
N TYR A 88 19.01 -9.42 2.66
CA TYR A 88 18.76 -10.08 3.94
C TYR A 88 18.31 -11.53 3.72
N ASP A 89 19.09 -12.49 4.23
CA ASP A 89 18.81 -13.91 4.02
C ASP A 89 17.69 -14.44 4.93
N ASN A 90 17.62 -13.94 6.17
CA ASN A 90 16.73 -14.45 7.22
C ASN A 90 15.54 -13.53 7.47
N VAL A 91 14.63 -13.46 6.50
CA VAL A 91 13.37 -12.70 6.63
C VAL A 91 12.20 -13.65 6.83
N ASN A 92 11.45 -13.50 7.91
CA ASN A 92 10.31 -14.35 8.26
C ASN A 92 9.02 -13.53 8.30
N LEU A 93 7.89 -14.16 7.95
CA LEU A 93 6.57 -13.58 8.12
C LEU A 93 5.87 -14.34 9.26
N ILE A 94 5.43 -13.62 10.28
CA ILE A 94 4.79 -14.18 11.47
C ILE A 94 3.34 -13.76 11.47
N GLU A 95 2.46 -14.71 11.21
CA GLU A 95 1.03 -14.48 11.26
C GLU A 95 0.55 -14.35 12.70
N ARG A 96 -0.28 -13.34 12.95
CA ARG A 96 -0.92 -13.08 14.23
C ARG A 96 -2.43 -13.00 14.05
N PRO A 97 -3.21 -13.55 15.02
CA PRO A 97 -4.64 -13.42 14.98
C PRO A 97 -5.05 -11.95 15.12
N GLN A 98 -6.22 -11.62 14.59
CA GLN A 98 -6.84 -10.35 14.89
C GLN A 98 -7.40 -10.41 16.31
N TYR A 99 -7.13 -9.39 17.12
CA TYR A 99 -7.72 -9.25 18.45
C TYR A 99 -9.20 -8.88 18.30
N ASP A 100 -10.06 -9.66 18.94
CA ASP A 100 -11.50 -9.44 19.02
C ASP A 100 -11.78 -8.51 20.21
N GLU A 101 -11.52 -7.22 20.01
CA GLU A 101 -11.67 -6.17 21.02
C GLU A 101 -12.53 -5.04 20.47
N ASP A 102 -13.62 -4.73 21.15
CA ASP A 102 -14.56 -3.66 20.76
C ASP A 102 -13.94 -2.26 20.87
N ASN A 103 -13.00 -2.10 21.82
CA ASN A 103 -12.27 -0.86 21.97
C ASN A 103 -11.10 -0.83 20.98
N GLU A 104 -11.26 -0.07 19.91
CA GLU A 104 -10.26 0.13 18.87
C GLU A 104 -8.89 0.59 19.41
N HIS A 105 -8.86 1.43 20.45
CA HIS A 105 -7.60 1.90 21.05
C HIS A 105 -6.86 0.72 21.70
N HIS A 106 -7.60 -0.11 22.42
CA HIS A 106 -7.05 -1.29 23.07
C HIS A 106 -6.62 -2.33 22.04
N ARG A 107 -7.45 -2.56 21.01
CA ARG A 107 -7.17 -3.47 19.89
C ARG A 107 -5.87 -3.11 19.17
N LEU A 108 -5.65 -1.82 18.89
CA LEU A 108 -4.42 -1.33 18.25
C LEU A 108 -3.21 -1.48 19.17
N PHE A 109 -3.36 -1.17 20.46
CA PHE A 109 -2.29 -1.35 21.45
C PHE A 109 -1.87 -2.82 21.59
N LEU A 110 -2.84 -3.74 21.69
CA LEU A 110 -2.57 -5.18 21.73
C LEU A 110 -1.86 -5.68 20.47
N GLY A 111 -2.14 -5.09 19.31
CA GLY A 111 -1.42 -5.36 18.07
C GLY A 111 0.08 -5.08 18.14
N LEU A 112 0.51 -4.13 18.97
CA LEU A 112 1.93 -3.75 19.14
C LEU A 112 2.64 -4.54 20.24
N MET A 113 1.89 -5.13 21.18
CA MET A 113 2.48 -5.90 22.29
C MET A 113 3.42 -7.03 21.84
N PRO A 114 3.14 -7.79 20.78
CA PRO A 114 4.06 -8.80 20.27
C PRO A 114 5.45 -8.26 19.89
N LEU A 115 5.55 -6.99 19.47
CA LEU A 115 6.82 -6.34 19.10
C LEU A 115 7.67 -5.94 20.32
N SER A 116 7.04 -5.84 21.50
CA SER A 116 7.73 -5.58 22.77
C SER A 116 8.11 -6.86 23.53
N SER A 117 7.53 -8.00 23.17
CA SER A 117 7.58 -9.19 24.01
C SER A 117 8.76 -10.10 23.67
N ARG A 118 9.85 -9.99 24.45
CA ARG A 118 11.02 -10.90 24.39
C ARG A 118 10.76 -12.36 24.77
N VAL A 119 9.53 -12.71 25.11
CA VAL A 119 9.15 -14.00 25.71
C VAL A 119 8.57 -14.98 24.68
N VAL A 120 8.02 -14.49 23.56
CA VAL A 120 7.29 -15.33 22.59
C VAL A 120 8.11 -15.50 21.32
N TRP A 121 8.61 -16.72 21.09
CA TRP A 121 9.34 -17.09 19.88
C TRP A 121 8.41 -17.80 18.87
N PRO A 122 8.47 -17.48 17.56
CA PRO A 122 9.24 -16.40 16.96
C PRO A 122 8.64 -15.02 17.28
N GLU A 123 9.52 -14.07 17.60
CA GLU A 123 9.14 -12.70 17.94
C GLU A 123 9.08 -11.85 16.65
N PRO A 124 7.95 -11.19 16.35
CA PRO A 124 7.93 -10.20 15.28
C PRO A 124 8.76 -8.98 15.71
N THR A 125 9.56 -8.45 14.79
CA THR A 125 10.42 -7.29 15.01
C THR A 125 9.93 -6.04 14.31
N VAL A 126 9.07 -6.18 13.29
CA VAL A 126 8.52 -5.08 12.50
C VAL A 126 7.04 -5.33 12.20
N ASP A 127 6.21 -4.30 12.33
CA ASP A 127 4.83 -4.25 11.81
C ASP A 127 4.75 -3.09 10.80
N LEU A 128 4.18 -3.36 9.62
CA LEU A 128 4.11 -2.41 8.51
C LEU A 128 2.71 -1.81 8.32
N GLU A 129 1.71 -2.32 9.02
CA GLU A 129 0.33 -1.84 8.94
C GLU A 129 -0.23 -1.44 10.31
N VAL A 130 0.50 -0.54 10.96
CA VAL A 130 0.06 0.09 12.20
C VAL A 130 -0.81 1.29 11.88
N TRP A 131 -2.05 1.26 12.34
CA TRP A 131 -2.95 2.41 12.32
C TRP A 131 -2.93 3.05 13.70
N MET A 132 -2.67 4.36 13.75
CA MET A 132 -2.81 5.14 14.97
C MET A 132 -4.01 6.07 14.85
N LEU A 133 -4.87 6.07 15.86
CA LEU A 133 -5.98 7.01 15.93
C LEU A 133 -5.44 8.42 16.23
N PRO A 134 -6.10 9.47 15.74
CA PRO A 134 -5.62 10.85 15.91
C PRO A 134 -5.59 11.31 17.37
N ASP A 135 -6.32 10.63 18.26
CA ASP A 135 -6.40 10.89 19.70
C ASP A 135 -5.66 9.83 20.53
N TYR A 136 -4.99 8.86 19.89
CA TYR A 136 -4.28 7.77 20.56
C TYR A 136 -2.86 7.61 20.04
N HIS A 137 -1.90 8.09 20.83
CA HIS A 137 -0.47 8.09 20.52
C HIS A 137 0.36 7.32 21.55
N VAL A 138 -0.21 6.27 22.15
CA VAL A 138 0.50 5.44 23.13
C VAL A 138 1.17 4.28 22.41
N ILE A 139 2.50 4.36 22.28
CA ILE A 139 3.36 3.31 21.72
C ILE A 139 4.11 2.66 22.89
N PRO A 140 4.18 1.31 22.98
CA PRO A 140 4.97 0.65 24.02
C PRO A 140 6.44 1.11 24.01
N ASP A 141 7.07 1.29 25.18
CA ASP A 141 8.42 1.89 25.31
C ASP A 141 9.53 1.19 24.50
N GLN A 142 9.35 -0.11 24.23
CA GLN A 142 10.28 -0.95 23.50
C GLN A 142 10.04 -0.93 21.98
N VAL A 143 8.92 -0.37 21.54
CA VAL A 143 8.54 -0.23 20.15
C VAL A 143 8.93 1.16 19.67
N ARG A 144 9.49 1.23 18.46
CA ARG A 144 9.91 2.49 17.84
C ARG A 144 9.14 2.70 16.55
N ASP A 145 8.61 3.91 16.38
CA ASP A 145 8.05 4.36 15.12
C ASP A 145 9.20 4.63 14.13
N ALA A 146 9.16 3.93 13.00
CA ALA A 146 10.13 4.05 11.91
C ALA A 146 9.63 4.94 10.75
N GLY A 147 8.48 5.60 10.93
CA GLY A 147 7.84 6.44 9.94
C GLY A 147 6.76 5.73 9.13
N ALA A 148 6.13 6.49 8.24
CA ALA A 148 5.01 6.01 7.45
C ALA A 148 5.47 5.33 6.15
N VAL A 149 5.03 4.09 5.91
CA VAL A 149 5.29 3.33 4.67
C VAL A 149 4.47 3.86 3.49
N THR A 150 3.35 4.53 3.78
CA THR A 150 2.46 5.16 2.80
C THR A 150 1.95 6.49 3.34
N SER A 151 1.38 7.34 2.48
CA SER A 151 0.67 8.53 2.93
C SER A 151 -0.44 8.13 3.91
N SER A 152 -0.68 8.97 4.92
CA SER A 152 -1.75 8.72 5.91
C SER A 152 -3.08 8.45 5.20
N GLY A 153 -3.55 7.21 5.32
CA GLY A 153 -4.84 6.81 4.78
C GLY A 153 -5.96 7.45 5.61
N ARG A 154 -7.09 7.74 4.96
CA ARG A 154 -8.32 8.06 5.67
C ARG A 154 -9.07 6.76 5.90
N PHE A 155 -9.21 6.35 7.15
CA PHE A 155 -10.14 5.30 7.53
C PHE A 155 -11.42 5.97 8.02
N GLY A 156 -12.54 5.70 7.34
CA GLY A 156 -13.84 6.28 7.65
C GLY A 156 -14.94 5.49 6.94
N TRP A 157 -16.12 5.48 7.55
CA TRP A 157 -17.36 4.96 6.98
C TRP A 157 -18.15 6.10 6.33
#